data_AF-A0AAD3SNY6-F1
#
_entry.id   AF-A0AAD3SNY6-F1
#
_cell.length_a   1.000
_cell.length_b   1.000
_cell.length_c   1.000
_cell.angle_alpha   90.00
_cell.angle_beta   90.00
_cell.angle_gamma   90.00
#
_symmetry.space_group_name_H-M   'P 1'
#
loop_
_entity.id
_entity.type
_entity.pdbx_description
1 polymer ?
#
loop_
_entity_poly.entity_id
_entity_poly.type
_entity_poly.pdbx_seq_one_letter_code
_entity_poly.pdbx_strand_id
1 'polypeptide(L)'
;MIHSARGVFNRLLPDVHISTDHKVGKQAGNSPGYGISLVAETTSGCFVSADTAISYGIREESGEIEDDERKDLVPAEGVGNQIASILLGEIEQGGVVDSTHQGLLFLLCALCPRDISKSPEGKLSPYGI
;
A
#
# COMPACT_ATOMS: atom_id res chain seq x y z
N MET A 1 -11.42 -7.66 -1.77
CA MET A 1 -10.62 -6.46 -1.49
C MET A 1 -11.49 -5.27 -1.09
N ILE A 2 -12.33 -4.74 -1.98
CA ILE A 2 -13.09 -3.51 -1.67
C ILE A 2 -14.04 -3.69 -0.49
N HIS A 3 -14.88 -4.73 -0.53
CA HIS A 3 -15.85 -4.97 0.55
C HIS A 3 -15.18 -5.20 1.90
N SER A 4 -14.06 -5.94 1.92
CA SER A 4 -13.29 -6.17 3.15
C SER A 4 -12.66 -4.89 3.69
N ALA A 5 -11.94 -4.13 2.84
CA ALA A 5 -11.35 -2.85 3.24
C ALA A 5 -12.41 -1.86 3.74
N ARG A 6 -13.54 -1.72 3.03
CA ARG A 6 -14.69 -0.90 3.48
C ARG A 6 -15.28 -1.40 4.79
N GLY A 7 -15.33 -2.71 5.01
CA GLY A 7 -15.83 -3.31 6.26
C GLY A 7 -15.01 -2.90 7.49
N VAL A 8 -13.72 -2.59 7.30
CA VAL A 8 -12.84 -2.02 8.32
C VAL A 8 -13.09 -0.50 8.45
N PHE A 9 -12.95 0.25 7.36
CA PHE A 9 -12.99 1.72 7.40
C PHE A 9 -14.35 2.32 7.75
N ASN A 10 -15.45 1.71 7.30
CA ASN A 10 -16.81 2.22 7.57
C ASN A 10 -17.17 2.21 9.06
N ARG A 11 -16.39 1.54 9.91
CA ARG A 11 -16.54 1.61 11.38
C ARG A 11 -16.00 2.92 11.96
N LEU A 12 -15.13 3.60 11.22
CA LEU A 12 -14.46 4.83 11.61
C LEU A 12 -15.06 6.03 10.88
N LEU A 13 -15.18 5.96 9.56
CA LEU A 13 -15.60 7.08 8.70
C LEU A 13 -16.52 6.56 7.58
N PRO A 14 -17.60 7.26 7.23
CA PRO A 14 -18.47 6.87 6.12
C PRO A 14 -17.88 7.24 4.74
N ASP A 15 -16.96 8.20 4.71
CA ASP A 15 -16.36 8.74 3.50
C ASP A 15 -15.18 7.87 3.04
N VAL A 16 -15.52 6.78 2.35
CA VAL A 16 -14.55 5.82 1.83
C VAL A 16 -14.86 5.59 0.36
N HIS A 17 -13.92 5.95 -0.51
CA HIS A 17 -14.03 5.80 -1.96
C HIS A 17 -12.91 4.89 -2.46
N ILE A 18 -13.29 3.74 -3.05
CA ILE A 18 -12.34 2.79 -3.64
C ILE A 18 -12.79 2.51 -5.07
N SER A 19 -11.94 2.82 -6.04
CA SER A 19 -12.20 2.58 -7.47
C SER A 19 -11.65 1.22 -7.89
N THR A 20 -12.26 0.62 -8.91
CA THR A 20 -11.74 -0.59 -9.57
C THR A 20 -11.21 -0.25 -10.95
N ASP A 21 -9.98 -0.65 -11.23
CA ASP A 21 -9.45 -0.67 -12.58
C ASP A 21 -9.15 -2.13 -12.98
N HIS A 22 -10.06 -2.73 -13.74
CA HIS A 22 -9.90 -4.09 -14.25
C HIS A 22 -9.43 -4.04 -15.69
N LYS A 23 -8.25 -4.62 -15.96
CA LYS A 23 -7.67 -4.73 -17.31
C LYS A 23 -7.75 -6.17 -17.80
N VAL A 24 -8.01 -6.34 -19.11
CA VAL A 24 -8.09 -7.66 -19.77
C VAL A 24 -7.33 -7.67 -21.10
N GLY A 25 -6.91 -8.87 -21.52
CA GLY A 25 -6.24 -9.09 -22.79
C GLY A 25 -4.92 -8.32 -22.91
N LYS A 26 -4.67 -7.68 -24.06
CA LYS A 26 -3.42 -6.95 -24.34
C LYS A 26 -3.16 -5.80 -23.35
N GLN A 27 -4.18 -5.27 -22.69
CA GLN A 27 -4.05 -4.18 -21.72
C GLN A 27 -3.63 -4.66 -20.32
N ALA A 28 -3.74 -5.96 -20.03
CA ALA A 28 -3.42 -6.53 -18.72
C ALA A 28 -1.95 -6.91 -18.55
N GLY A 29 -1.15 -6.84 -19.62
CA GLY A 29 0.22 -7.34 -19.63
C GLY A 29 0.29 -8.87 -19.62
N ASN A 30 1.50 -9.39 -19.33
CA ASN A 30 1.78 -10.83 -19.41
C ASN A 30 1.66 -11.55 -18.06
N SER A 31 1.62 -10.82 -16.95
CA SER A 31 1.63 -11.39 -15.60
C SER A 31 0.27 -11.20 -14.93
N PRO A 32 -0.46 -12.29 -14.61
CA PRO A 32 -1.72 -12.17 -13.90
C PRO A 32 -1.47 -11.75 -12.46
N GLY A 33 -2.23 -10.76 -12.00
CA GLY A 33 -2.12 -10.27 -10.65
C GLY A 33 -3.23 -9.29 -10.32
N TYR A 34 -3.28 -8.91 -9.05
CA TYR A 34 -4.13 -7.85 -8.57
C TYR A 34 -3.43 -7.08 -7.46
N GLY A 35 -3.88 -5.87 -7.23
CA GLY A 35 -3.37 -5.05 -6.15
C GLY A 35 -4.43 -4.08 -5.68
N ILE A 36 -4.12 -3.41 -4.58
CA ILE A 36 -4.94 -2.32 -4.07
C ILE A 36 -4.00 -1.27 -3.47
N SER A 37 -4.31 -0.02 -3.79
CA SER A 37 -3.67 1.18 -3.27
C SER A 37 -4.71 1.93 -2.45
N LEU A 38 -4.38 2.23 -1.21
CA LEU A 38 -5.25 2.99 -0.32
C LEU A 38 -4.51 4.24 0.16
N VAL A 39 -5.22 5.37 0.14
CA VAL A 39 -4.69 6.66 0.57
C VAL A 39 -5.67 7.28 1.55
N ALA A 40 -5.18 7.69 2.70
CA ALA A 40 -5.90 8.50 3.67
C ALA A 40 -5.47 9.96 3.52
N GLU A 41 -6.45 10.84 3.26
CA GLU A 41 -6.26 12.28 3.18
C GLU A 41 -6.66 12.92 4.52
N THR A 42 -5.77 13.74 5.08
CA THR A 42 -6.08 14.52 6.27
C THR A 42 -6.71 15.86 5.89
N THR A 43 -7.44 16.48 6.82
CA THR A 43 -8.01 17.83 6.62
C THR A 43 -6.94 18.93 6.49
N SER A 44 -5.67 18.62 6.76
CA SER A 44 -4.53 19.51 6.56
C SER A 44 -3.83 19.29 5.20
N GLY A 45 -4.38 18.42 4.33
CA GLY A 45 -3.81 18.13 3.02
C GLY A 45 -2.59 17.20 3.05
N CYS A 46 -2.42 16.42 4.11
CA CYS A 46 -1.39 15.38 4.18
C CYS A 46 -1.96 14.05 3.68
N PHE A 47 -1.11 13.21 3.10
CA PHE A 47 -1.49 11.92 2.53
C PHE A 47 -0.66 10.81 3.16
N VAL A 48 -1.34 9.78 3.63
CA VAL A 48 -0.74 8.56 4.17
C VAL A 48 -1.21 7.40 3.30
N SER A 49 -0.28 6.58 2.83
CA SER A 49 -0.58 5.54 1.85
C SER A 49 -0.17 4.15 2.30
N ALA A 50 -0.89 3.15 1.80
CA ALA A 50 -0.49 1.75 1.91
C ALA A 50 -0.89 1.00 0.64
N ASP A 51 0.08 0.28 0.07
CA ASP A 51 -0.07 -0.44 -1.18
C ASP A 51 0.27 -1.92 -1.03
N THR A 52 -0.42 -2.75 -1.81
CA THR A 52 -0.05 -4.15 -1.96
C THR A 52 -0.31 -4.64 -3.38
N ALA A 53 0.57 -5.50 -3.87
CA ALA A 53 0.47 -6.14 -5.17
C ALA A 53 0.74 -7.63 -5.03
N ILE A 54 -0.14 -8.43 -5.62
CA ILE A 54 -0.06 -9.89 -5.65
C ILE A 54 0.05 -10.31 -7.10
N SER A 55 1.13 -11.01 -7.42
CA SER A 55 1.38 -11.60 -8.73
C SER A 55 1.44 -13.11 -8.58
N TYR A 56 0.79 -13.82 -9.51
CA TYR A 56 0.84 -15.27 -9.57
C TYR A 56 1.89 -15.67 -10.61
N GLY A 57 2.89 -16.45 -10.18
CA GLY A 57 3.92 -16.97 -11.06
C GLY A 57 3.30 -17.79 -12.18
N ILE A 58 3.77 -17.57 -13.41
CA ILE A 58 3.42 -18.40 -14.56
C ILE A 58 4.13 -19.74 -14.34
N ARG A 59 3.37 -20.84 -14.22
CA ARG A 59 3.93 -22.19 -14.36
C ARG A 59 4.40 -22.32 -15.82
N GLU A 60 5.70 -22.23 -16.06
CA GLU A 60 6.25 -22.58 -17.37
C GLU A 60 6.00 -24.08 -17.62
N GLU A 61 5.46 -24.41 -18.80
CA GLU A 61 5.09 -25.77 -19.23
C GLU A 61 6.33 -26.61 -19.62
N SER A 62 7.48 -26.35 -19.01
CA SER A 62 8.73 -27.05 -19.29
C SER A 62 9.40 -27.55 -18.01
N GLY A 63 9.18 -28.83 -17.74
CA GLY A 63 10.10 -29.68 -16.99
C GLY A 63 10.08 -29.51 -15.47
N GLU A 64 9.47 -30.49 -14.81
CA GLU A 64 9.90 -31.04 -13.51
C GLU A 64 10.40 -30.02 -12.47
N ILE A 65 9.47 -29.28 -11.85
CA ILE A 65 9.66 -28.82 -10.48
C ILE A 65 8.49 -29.37 -9.67
N GLU A 66 8.87 -30.14 -8.65
CA GLU A 66 8.05 -30.94 -7.77
C GLU A 66 6.89 -30.13 -7.14
N ASP A 67 5.78 -30.85 -6.92
CA ASP A 67 4.58 -30.42 -6.21
C ASP A 67 4.89 -29.98 -4.76
N ASP A 68 5.34 -28.75 -4.53
CA ASP A 68 5.22 -28.08 -3.22
C ASP A 68 5.56 -26.58 -3.36
N GLU A 69 4.70 -25.77 -3.95
CA GLU A 69 4.05 -24.72 -3.17
C GLU A 69 2.86 -24.25 -4.03
N ARG A 70 1.67 -24.79 -3.75
CA ARG A 70 0.50 -23.91 -3.80
C ARG A 70 0.82 -22.82 -2.79
N LYS A 71 1.47 -21.73 -3.21
CA LYS A 71 1.43 -20.48 -2.45
C LYS A 71 -0.05 -20.24 -2.24
N ASP A 72 -0.52 -20.54 -1.03
CA ASP A 72 -1.94 -20.47 -0.69
C ASP A 72 -2.41 -19.13 -1.20
N LEU A 73 -3.28 -19.17 -2.22
CA LEU A 73 -3.74 -17.98 -2.90
C LEU A 73 -4.43 -17.16 -1.83
N VAL A 74 -3.75 -16.14 -1.28
CA VAL A 74 -4.29 -15.35 -0.17
C VAL A 74 -5.62 -14.82 -0.67
N PRO A 75 -6.73 -15.13 0.02
CA PRO A 75 -8.03 -14.69 -0.44
C PRO A 75 -8.03 -13.17 -0.58
N ALA A 76 -8.54 -12.67 -1.70
CA ALA A 76 -8.64 -11.23 -1.97
C ALA A 76 -9.40 -10.47 -0.86
N GLU A 77 -10.21 -11.18 -0.05
CA GLU A 77 -10.81 -10.64 1.16
C GLU A 77 -9.76 -10.36 2.25
N GLY A 78 -8.93 -11.35 2.57
CA GLY A 78 -7.85 -11.27 3.56
C GLY A 78 -6.84 -10.18 3.23
N VAL A 79 -6.50 -10.04 1.94
CA VAL A 79 -5.64 -8.94 1.45
C VAL A 79 -6.25 -7.58 1.76
N GLY A 80 -7.55 -7.42 1.51
CA GLY A 80 -8.26 -6.17 1.80
C GLY A 80 -8.33 -5.83 3.29
N ASN A 81 -8.46 -6.83 4.16
CA ASN A 81 -8.39 -6.62 5.62
C ASN A 81 -6.97 -6.26 6.06
N GLN A 82 -5.96 -6.95 5.53
CA GLN A 82 -4.56 -6.72 5.88
C GLN A 82 -4.13 -5.31 5.50
N ILE A 83 -4.36 -4.89 4.26
CA ILE A 83 -3.94 -3.57 3.79
C ILE A 83 -4.68 -2.44 4.51
N ALA A 84 -5.96 -2.64 4.86
CA ALA A 84 -6.70 -1.67 5.67
C ALA A 84 -6.09 -1.52 7.07
N SER A 85 -5.72 -2.63 7.71
CA SER A 85 -5.02 -2.61 8.99
C SER A 85 -3.63 -1.96 8.90
N ILE A 86 -2.90 -2.18 7.80
CA ILE A 86 -1.59 -1.54 7.56
C ILE A 86 -1.78 -0.01 7.47
N LEU A 87 -2.73 0.46 6.66
CA LEU A 87 -3.00 1.90 6.55
C LEU A 87 -3.39 2.52 7.90
N LEU A 88 -4.24 1.84 8.68
CA LEU A 88 -4.59 2.31 10.02
C LEU A 88 -3.38 2.33 10.97
N GLY A 89 -2.46 1.37 10.84
CA GLY A 89 -1.20 1.36 11.59
C GLY A 89 -0.25 2.50 11.20
N GLU A 90 -0.22 2.91 9.93
CA GLU A 90 0.51 4.12 9.50
C GLU A 90 -0.14 5.38 10.07
N ILE A 91 -1.48 5.47 10.06
CA ILE A 91 -2.22 6.59 10.67
C ILE A 91 -1.99 6.65 12.19
N GLU A 92 -1.96 5.50 12.87
CA GLU A 92 -1.70 5.42 14.32
C GLU A 92 -0.30 5.91 14.68
N GLN A 93 0.71 5.61 13.84
CA GLN A 93 2.07 6.10 14.04
C GLN A 93 2.18 7.63 13.92
N GLY A 94 1.25 8.26 13.18
CA GLY A 94 1.16 9.70 13.02
C GLY A 94 2.29 10.31 12.18
N GLY A 95 2.38 11.64 12.20
CA GLY A 95 3.30 12.40 11.35
C GLY A 95 2.66 12.88 10.05
N VAL A 96 3.47 13.52 9.20
CA VAL A 96 3.01 14.09 7.93
C VAL A 96 3.16 13.13 6.74
N VAL A 97 3.96 12.07 6.88
CA VAL A 97 4.23 11.08 5.83
C VAL A 97 4.26 9.66 6.41
N ASP A 98 3.89 8.68 5.58
CA ASP A 98 4.02 7.26 5.93
C ASP A 98 5.49 6.81 5.98
N SER A 99 5.71 5.64 6.59
CA SER A 99 7.03 5.06 6.82
C SER A 99 7.87 4.83 5.55
N THR A 100 7.23 4.68 4.38
CA THR A 100 7.89 4.47 3.08
C THR A 100 8.40 5.78 2.49
N HIS A 101 7.70 6.89 2.72
CA HIS A 101 8.03 8.20 2.16
C HIS A 101 8.92 9.08 3.05
N GLN A 102 9.16 8.70 4.31
CA GLN A 102 10.04 9.44 5.24
C GLN A 102 11.43 9.77 4.66
N GLY A 103 12.11 8.78 4.08
CA GLY A 103 13.45 8.99 3.50
C GLY A 103 13.46 10.00 2.36
N LEU A 104 12.41 10.00 1.53
CA LEU A 104 12.24 10.99 0.46
C LEU A 104 12.02 12.40 1.03
N LEU A 105 11.18 12.54 2.06
CA LEU A 105 10.95 13.82 2.72
C LEU A 105 12.26 14.41 3.26
N PHE A 106 13.07 13.61 3.95
CA PHE A 106 14.35 14.07 4.50
C PHE A 106 15.36 14.46 3.42
N LEU A 107 15.42 13.69 2.32
CA LEU A 107 16.25 14.04 1.18
C LEU A 107 15.84 15.39 0.60
N LEU A 108 14.54 15.63 0.41
CA LEU A 108 14.04 16.90 -0.11
C LEU A 108 14.33 18.06 0.85
N CYS A 109 14.17 17.85 2.16
CA CYS A 109 14.54 18.83 3.19
C CYS A 109 16.04 19.21 3.15
N ALA A 110 16.92 18.27 2.81
CA ALA A 110 18.36 18.51 2.69
C ALA A 110 18.76 19.23 1.39
N LEU A 111 17.96 19.08 0.32
CA LEU A 111 18.18 19.73 -0.96
C LEU A 111 17.62 21.17 -1.02
N CYS A 112 16.87 21.60 -0.01
CA CYS A 112 16.39 22.96 0.11
C CYS A 112 17.58 23.96 0.16
N PRO A 113 17.36 25.22 -0.26
CA PRO A 113 18.28 26.31 0.04
C PRO A 113 18.60 26.37 1.53
N ARG A 114 19.69 27.06 1.89
CA ARG A 114 20.19 27.15 3.27
C ARG A 114 19.16 27.80 4.20
N ASP A 115 18.28 26.98 4.76
CA ASP A 115 17.20 27.31 5.67
C ASP A 115 16.84 26.08 6.52
N ILE A 116 15.98 26.25 7.53
CA ILE A 116 15.57 25.20 8.47
C ILE A 116 14.24 24.60 8.01
N SER A 117 14.29 23.36 7.52
CA SER A 117 13.10 22.55 7.28
C SER A 117 12.57 21.97 8.59
N LYS A 118 11.26 22.08 8.85
CA LYS A 118 10.57 21.53 10.03
C LYS A 118 9.37 20.71 9.61
N SER A 119 9.35 19.43 9.96
CA SER A 119 8.21 18.53 9.74
C SER A 119 7.93 17.70 11.00
N PRO A 120 6.66 17.55 11.41
CA PRO A 120 6.26 16.60 12.44
C PRO A 120 6.29 15.16 11.89
N GLU A 121 7.18 14.33 12.42
CA GLU A 121 7.26 12.91 12.05
C GLU A 121 6.66 12.02 13.13
N GLY A 122 6.14 10.87 12.70
CA GLY A 122 5.78 9.77 13.57
C GLY A 122 7.01 8.97 14.00
N LYS A 123 6.82 7.66 14.19
CA LYS A 123 7.94 6.74 14.43
C LYS A 123 8.89 6.71 13.23
N LEU A 124 10.18 6.89 13.48
CA LEU A 124 11.20 6.84 12.43
C LEU A 124 11.39 5.40 11.92
N SER A 125 11.32 5.24 10.60
CA SER A 125 11.67 3.99 9.92
C SER A 125 13.19 3.85 9.79
N PRO A 126 13.74 2.62 9.64
CA PRO A 126 15.17 2.42 9.41
C PRO A 126 15.69 3.14 8.15
N TYR A 127 14.81 3.43 7.18
CA TYR A 127 15.14 4.18 5.97
C TYR A 127 15.20 5.69 6.19
N GLY A 128 14.65 6.18 7.29
CA GLY A 128 14.68 7.58 7.70
C GLY A 128 15.83 7.92 8.65
N ILE A 129 16.69 6.96 9.01
CA ILE A 129 17.83 7.12 9.93
C ILE A 129 19.15 7.13 9.15
#